data_AF-A0AAE4E5D9-F1
#
_entry.id   AF-A0AAE4E5D9-F1
#
_cell.length_a   1.000
_cell.length_b   1.000
_cell.length_c   1.000
_cell.angle_alpha   90.00
_cell.angle_beta   90.00
_cell.angle_gamma   90.00
#
_symmetry.space_group_name_H-M   'P 1'
#
loop_
_entity.id
_entity.type
_entity.pdbx_description
1 polymer ?
#
loop_
_entity_poly.entity_id
_entity_poly.type
_entity_poly.pdbx_seq_one_letter_code
_entity_poly.pdbx_strand_id
1 'polypeptide(L)'
;MSDDVALPLEFTEAAAKKVKTLIADEDNPDLKLRVYITGGGCSGFQYGFTFDDQVNDGDMTIEKQGVALVVDPMSLQYLVGGSVDYTEGLEGSRFVVTNPNATSTCGCGSSFSI
;
A
#
# COMPACT_ATOMS: atom_id res chain seq x y z
N MET A 1 7.73 -4.22 23.12
CA MET A 1 9.13 -4.18 22.65
C MET A 1 9.21 -5.26 21.59
N SER A 2 9.55 -5.05 20.33
CA SER A 2 9.79 -3.89 19.48
C SER A 2 10.10 -4.55 18.15
N ASP A 3 9.15 -4.56 17.22
CA ASP A 3 9.41 -4.98 15.84
C ASP A 3 9.18 -3.75 14.96
N ASP A 4 9.85 -2.66 15.35
CA ASP A 4 10.14 -1.54 14.46
C ASP A 4 11.28 -2.01 13.56
N VAL A 5 10.98 -2.99 12.71
CA VAL A 5 11.79 -3.24 11.53
C VAL A 5 11.73 -1.90 10.78
N ALA A 6 12.88 -1.30 10.50
CA ALA A 6 12.97 -0.09 9.70
C ALA A 6 12.52 -0.43 8.28
N LEU A 7 11.22 -0.59 8.12
CA LEU A 7 10.56 -0.88 6.88
C LEU A 7 10.66 0.40 6.06
N PRO A 8 11.06 0.32 4.79
CA PRO A 8 11.13 1.49 3.94
C PRO A 8 9.76 2.15 3.77
N LEU A 9 8.67 1.47 4.12
CA LEU A 9 7.30 1.93 3.96
C LEU A 9 6.52 1.65 5.27
N GLU A 10 5.68 2.59 5.67
CA GLU A 10 4.77 2.43 6.81
C GLU A 10 3.42 1.89 6.33
N PHE A 11 3.11 0.63 6.64
CA PHE A 11 1.82 0.04 6.27
C PHE A 11 0.82 0.17 7.43
N THR A 12 -0.31 0.89 7.30
CA THR A 12 -1.20 1.11 8.46
C THR A 12 -1.96 -0.14 8.87
N GLU A 13 -2.43 -0.15 10.12
CA GLU A 13 -3.19 -1.27 10.68
C GLU A 13 -4.52 -1.50 9.94
N ALA A 14 -5.17 -0.44 9.45
CA ALA A 14 -6.41 -0.53 8.69
C ALA A 14 -6.20 -1.32 7.38
N ALA A 15 -5.13 -0.99 6.67
CA ALA A 15 -4.77 -1.66 5.43
C ALA A 15 -4.38 -3.12 5.68
N ALA A 16 -3.56 -3.38 6.70
CA ALA A 16 -3.16 -4.73 7.10
C ALA A 16 -4.36 -5.60 7.50
N LYS A 17 -5.31 -5.05 8.26
CA LYS A 17 -6.53 -5.75 8.66
C LYS A 17 -7.40 -6.11 7.46
N LYS A 18 -7.57 -5.20 6.49
CA LYS A 18 -8.36 -5.49 5.28
C LYS A 18 -7.74 -6.64 4.49
N VAL A 19 -6.43 -6.61 4.31
CA VAL A 19 -5.67 -7.66 3.63
C VAL A 19 -5.80 -8.99 4.34
N LYS A 20 -5.66 -8.99 5.67
CA LYS A 20 -5.81 -10.19 6.48
C LYS A 20 -7.20 -10.81 6.33
N THR A 21 -8.24 -9.99 6.29
CA THR A 21 -9.61 -10.47 6.04
C THR A 21 -9.73 -11.12 4.67
N LEU A 22 -9.13 -10.54 3.63
CA LEU A 22 -9.17 -11.10 2.27
C LEU A 22 -8.40 -12.44 2.17
N ILE A 23 -7.22 -12.55 2.79
CA ILE A 23 -6.45 -13.81 2.84
C ILE A 23 -7.22 -14.88 3.61
N ALA A 24 -7.87 -14.50 4.72
CA ALA A 24 -8.70 -15.41 5.50
C ALA A 24 -9.95 -15.87 4.75
N ASP A 25 -10.51 -15.03 3.88
CA ASP A 25 -11.67 -15.37 3.03
C ASP A 25 -11.28 -16.36 1.91
N GLU A 26 -10.06 -16.24 1.39
CA GLU A 26 -9.48 -17.17 0.40
C GLU A 26 -9.04 -18.52 1.00
N ASP A 27 -9.05 -18.68 2.33
CA ASP A 27 -8.61 -19.87 3.06
C ASP A 27 -7.18 -20.34 2.69
N ASN A 28 -6.32 -19.43 2.21
CA ASN A 28 -4.97 -19.73 1.73
C ASN A 28 -3.92 -18.88 2.47
N PRO A 29 -3.31 -19.40 3.56
CA PRO A 29 -2.33 -18.66 4.35
C PRO A 29 -0.98 -18.46 3.64
N ASP A 30 -0.71 -19.20 2.57
CA ASP A 30 0.50 -19.04 1.74
C ASP A 30 0.44 -17.85 0.79
N LEU A 31 -0.75 -17.25 0.61
CA LEU A 31 -0.93 -16.06 -0.21
C LEU A 31 -0.27 -14.85 0.45
N LYS A 32 0.59 -14.19 -0.32
CA LYS A 32 1.25 -12.96 0.07
C LYS A 32 0.60 -11.82 -0.69
N LEU A 33 0.45 -10.68 -0.03
CA LEU A 33 -0.13 -9.50 -0.66
C LEU A 33 0.97 -8.77 -1.42
N ARG A 34 0.92 -8.77 -2.75
CA ARG A 34 1.79 -7.96 -3.59
C ARG A 34 1.20 -6.57 -3.84
N VAL A 35 1.98 -5.52 -3.58
CA VAL A 35 1.64 -4.13 -3.91
C VAL A 35 2.32 -3.72 -5.19
N TYR A 36 1.55 -3.16 -6.12
CA TYR A 36 2.05 -2.57 -7.34
C TYR A 36 1.36 -1.23 -7.59
N ILE A 37 2.00 -0.35 -8.36
CA ILE A 37 1.41 0.93 -8.75
C ILE A 37 0.59 0.71 -10.02
N THR A 38 -0.74 0.83 -9.91
CA THR A 38 -1.63 0.68 -11.08
C THR A 38 -1.76 1.99 -11.86
N GLY A 39 -1.47 3.12 -11.22
CA GLY A 39 -1.67 4.45 -11.82
C GLY A 39 -3.15 4.80 -11.89
N GLY A 40 -3.60 5.75 -11.08
CA GLY A 40 -4.93 6.34 -11.21
C GLY A 40 -4.84 7.53 -12.16
N GLY A 41 -5.94 7.86 -12.84
CA GLY A 41 -6.00 8.94 -13.84
C GLY A 41 -5.68 10.34 -13.28
N CYS A 42 -6.12 11.41 -13.97
CA CYS A 42 -5.77 12.84 -13.77
C CYS A 42 -5.76 13.44 -12.35
N SER A 43 -6.05 12.69 -11.27
CA SER A 43 -6.11 13.19 -9.89
C SER A 43 -5.46 12.29 -8.82
N GLY A 44 -4.69 11.25 -9.17
CA GLY A 44 -3.83 10.60 -8.17
C GLY A 44 -3.32 9.21 -8.50
N PHE A 45 -2.16 8.87 -7.93
CA PHE A 45 -1.61 7.52 -7.98
C PHE A 45 -2.50 6.55 -7.21
N GLN A 46 -2.85 5.44 -7.84
CA GLN A 46 -3.65 4.37 -7.24
C GLN A 46 -2.80 3.12 -7.19
N TYR A 47 -2.81 2.48 -6.02
CA TYR A 47 -2.00 1.31 -5.72
C TYR A 47 -2.90 0.09 -5.81
N GLY A 48 -2.45 -0.88 -6.60
CA GLY A 48 -3.08 -2.18 -6.76
C GLY A 48 -2.48 -3.15 -5.76
N PHE A 49 -3.34 -4.06 -5.32
CA PHE A 49 -2.96 -5.16 -4.45
C PHE A 49 -3.42 -6.44 -5.11
N THR A 50 -2.51 -7.39 -5.23
CA THR A 50 -2.82 -8.74 -5.72
C THR A 50 -2.32 -9.76 -4.72
N PHE A 51 -2.93 -10.93 -4.70
CA PHE A 51 -2.40 -12.07 -3.95
C PHE A 51 -1.49 -12.87 -4.86
N ASP A 52 -0.31 -13.19 -4.34
CA ASP A 52 0.72 -13.95 -5.04
C ASP A 52 1.37 -14.91 -4.03
N ASP A 53 1.53 -16.17 -4.38
CA ASP A 53 2.26 -17.12 -3.52
C ASP A 53 3.78 -16.99 -3.75
N GLN A 54 4.19 -16.43 -4.89
CA GLN A 54 5.57 -16.35 -5.33
C GLN A 54 6.18 -14.98 -5.02
N VAL A 55 7.37 -15.01 -4.41
CA VAL A 55 8.22 -13.83 -4.25
C VAL A 55 9.30 -13.91 -5.33
N ASN A 56 9.39 -12.90 -6.19
CA ASN A 56 10.41 -12.87 -7.24
C ASN A 56 11.74 -12.33 -6.70
N ASP A 57 12.81 -12.59 -7.44
CA ASP A 57 14.12 -12.05 -7.11
C ASP A 57 14.12 -10.52 -7.17
N GLY A 58 14.48 -9.88 -6.06
CA GLY A 58 14.46 -8.43 -5.89
C GLY A 58 13.17 -7.85 -5.28
N ASP A 59 12.11 -8.66 -5.10
CA ASP A 59 10.92 -8.24 -4.37
C ASP A 59 11.23 -8.14 -2.87
N MET A 60 10.73 -7.08 -2.22
CA MET A 60 10.85 -6.89 -0.77
C MET A 60 9.63 -7.47 -0.07
N THR A 61 9.85 -8.36 0.90
CA THR A 61 8.76 -8.90 1.74
C THR A 61 8.77 -8.22 3.10
N ILE A 62 7.59 -7.78 3.52
CA ILE A 62 7.35 -7.03 4.75
C ILE A 62 6.25 -7.75 5.52
N GLU A 63 6.56 -8.26 6.70
CA GLU A 63 5.56 -8.92 7.55
C GLU A 63 4.90 -7.91 8.48
N LYS A 64 3.56 -7.81 8.44
CA LYS A 64 2.81 -6.94 9.35
C LYS A 64 1.49 -7.57 9.76
N GLN A 65 1.20 -7.58 11.07
CA GLN A 65 -0.04 -8.13 11.63
C GLN A 65 -0.37 -9.60 11.22
N GLY A 66 0.65 -10.36 10.83
CA GLY A 66 0.51 -11.75 10.37
C GLY A 66 0.14 -11.89 8.89
N VAL A 67 0.34 -10.85 8.08
CA VAL A 67 0.29 -10.92 6.61
C VAL A 67 1.64 -10.56 6.03
N ALA A 68 2.02 -11.21 4.93
CA ALA A 68 3.24 -10.90 4.19
C ALA A 68 2.90 -9.95 3.03
N LEU A 69 3.55 -8.80 3.02
CA LEU A 69 3.42 -7.76 2.00
C LEU A 69 4.64 -7.82 1.09
N VAL A 70 4.45 -8.16 -0.17
CA VAL A 70 5.48 -8.19 -1.20
C VAL A 70 5.43 -6.88 -1.99
N VAL A 71 6.58 -6.26 -2.20
CA VAL A 71 6.68 -5.00 -2.94
C VAL A 71 7.82 -5.13 -3.94
N ASP A 72 7.51 -4.94 -5.21
CA ASP A 72 8.54 -4.92 -6.24
C ASP A 72 9.50 -3.73 -6.06
N PRO A 73 10.78 -3.89 -6.41
CA PRO A 73 11.81 -2.87 -6.17
C PRO A 73 11.50 -1.57 -6.91
N MET A 74 10.81 -1.67 -8.05
CA MET A 74 10.31 -0.49 -8.77
C MET A 74 9.24 0.26 -7.99
N SER A 75 8.22 -0.40 -7.42
CA SER A 75 7.23 0.29 -6.57
C SER A 75 7.83 0.73 -5.24
N LEU A 76 8.77 -0.04 -4.70
CA LEU A 76 9.43 0.24 -3.43
C LEU A 76 10.06 1.63 -3.43
N GLN A 77 10.76 2.04 -4.50
CA GLN A 77 11.37 3.37 -4.58
C GLN A 77 10.33 4.53 -4.48
N TYR A 78 9.10 4.29 -4.92
CA TYR A 78 7.98 5.24 -4.86
C TYR A 78 7.18 5.12 -3.56
N LEU A 79 7.38 4.06 -2.79
CA LEU A 79 6.76 3.81 -1.49
C LEU A 79 7.72 4.10 -0.33
N VAL A 80 9.03 4.20 -0.61
CA VAL A 80 10.08 4.50 0.35
C VAL A 80 9.81 5.85 1.02
N GLY A 81 9.77 5.84 2.35
CA GLY A 81 9.45 6.98 3.20
C GLY A 81 7.97 7.36 3.22
N GLY A 82 7.11 6.59 2.55
CA GLY A 82 5.67 6.80 2.53
C GLY A 82 4.89 5.89 3.47
N SER A 83 3.65 6.29 3.75
CA SER A 83 2.69 5.51 4.52
C SER A 83 1.53 5.06 3.64
N VAL A 84 1.23 3.76 3.64
CA VAL A 84 0.08 3.15 2.97
C VAL A 84 -1.06 3.03 3.98
N ASP A 85 -2.09 3.82 3.76
CA ASP A 85 -3.34 3.81 4.51
C ASP A 85 -4.51 3.24 3.68
N TYR A 86 -5.55 2.80 4.37
CA TYR A 86 -6.77 2.30 3.74
C TYR A 86 -7.97 3.05 4.29
N THR A 87 -8.66 3.75 3.40
CA THR A 87 -9.85 4.54 3.73
C THR A 87 -11.08 3.86 3.13
N GLU A 88 -12.03 3.53 4.01
CA GLU A 88 -13.37 3.10 3.65
C GLU A 88 -14.36 4.24 3.93
N GLY A 89 -15.00 4.75 2.88
CA GLY A 89 -16.02 5.81 2.99
C GLY A 89 -17.26 5.50 2.17
N LEU A 90 -18.22 6.43 2.18
CA LEU A 90 -19.43 6.38 1.36
C LEU A 90 -19.11 6.35 -0.14
N GLU A 91 -17.99 6.95 -0.54
CA GLU A 91 -17.49 7.00 -1.91
C GLU A 91 -16.77 5.72 -2.35
N GLY A 92 -16.57 4.77 -1.42
CA GLY A 92 -15.93 3.49 -1.66
C GLY A 92 -14.71 3.22 -0.80
N SER A 93 -14.21 1.99 -0.91
CA SER A 93 -12.95 1.54 -0.33
C SER A 93 -11.79 1.86 -1.26
N ARG A 94 -10.81 2.63 -0.79
CA ARG A 94 -9.58 2.93 -1.55
C ARG A 94 -8.35 2.90 -0.65
N PHE A 95 -7.25 2.45 -1.22
CA PHE A 95 -5.93 2.61 -0.62
C PHE A 95 -5.38 3.99 -0.95
N VAL A 96 -4.83 4.64 0.07
CA VAL A 96 -4.25 5.98 0.00
C VAL A 96 -2.82 5.86 0.44
N VAL A 97 -1.88 6.27 -0.42
CA VAL A 97 -0.48 6.29 -0.03
C VAL A 97 -0.02 7.73 0.02
N THR A 98 0.56 8.08 1.15
CA THR A 98 1.16 9.40 1.37
C THR A 98 2.66 9.22 1.37
N ASN A 99 3.34 9.62 0.30
CA ASN A 99 4.79 9.65 0.28
C ASN A 99 5.28 11.09 0.12
N PRO A 100 6.04 11.65 1.10
CA PRO A 100 6.63 12.98 0.98
C PRO A 100 7.60 13.10 -0.21
N ASN A 101 8.20 11.98 -0.66
CA ASN A 101 9.05 11.92 -1.85
C ASN A 101 8.24 11.89 -3.15
N ALA A 102 7.00 11.39 -3.10
CA ALA A 102 6.07 11.46 -4.23
C ALA A 102 5.49 12.87 -4.28
N THR A 103 6.24 13.80 -4.86
CA THR A 103 5.79 15.17 -5.10
C THR A 103 4.64 15.12 -6.11
N SER A 104 3.43 14.95 -5.61
CA SER A 104 2.22 15.07 -6.40
C SER A 104 2.10 16.53 -6.81
N THR A 105 2.63 16.83 -7.99
CA THR A 105 2.46 18.10 -8.67
C THR A 105 1.02 18.15 -9.18
N CYS A 106 0.06 18.24 -8.26
CA CYS A 106 -1.27 18.76 -8.59
C CYS A 106 -1.38 20.14 -7.96
N GLY A 107 -0.54 21.04 -8.47
CA GLY A 107 -0.72 22.48 -8.38
C GLY A 107 -1.93 22.90 -9.20
N CYS A 108 -3.13 22.56 -8.74
CA CYS A 108 -4.36 23.23 -9.14
C CYS A 108 -5.11 23.66 -7.87
N GLY A 109 -4.47 24.51 -7.07
CA GLY A 109 -4.82 25.93 -7.05
C GLY A 109 -6.30 26.32 -7.00
N SER A 110 -7.18 25.52 -6.40
CA SER A 110 -8.52 25.96 -6.06
C SER A 110 -8.81 25.78 -4.57
N SER A 111 -7.85 26.23 -3.75
CA SER A 111 -8.19 26.92 -2.52
C SER A 111 -8.83 28.26 -2.87
N PHE A 112 -10.16 28.28 -2.90
CA PHE A 112 -10.99 29.40 -2.47
C PHE A 112 -12.16 28.71 -1.76
N SER A 113 -12.22 28.63 -0.42
CA SER A 113 -12.56 29.70 0.50
C SER A 113 -13.72 30.57 -0.01
N ILE A 114 -14.93 30.00 -0.02
CA ILE A 114 -16.20 30.54 0.52
C ILE A 114 -17.21 29.41 0.70
#